data_AF-A0A5C3LFM8-F1
#
_entry.id   AF-A0A5C3LFM8-F1
#
_cell.length_a   1.000
_cell.length_b   1.000
_cell.length_c   1.000
_cell.angle_alpha   90.00
_cell.angle_beta   90.00
_cell.angle_gamma   90.00
#
_symmetry.space_group_name_H-M   'P 1'
#
loop_
_entity.id
_entity.type
_entity.pdbx_description
1 polymer ?
#
loop_
_entity_poly.entity_id
_entity_poly.type
_entity_poly.pdbx_seq_one_letter_code
_entity_poly.pdbx_strand_id
1 'polypeptide(L)'
;MSTTEVPARNEWPFITAQSTGTACEGLLTALLAADSFDEVSNAEDFSAVNRFLRNRKHASHEGVLTSGIIFWVYPTGLNGPYHKNDEGLIEKHGLLVTVERDVLAQDALEKIKTAFVTSGLAHLHIAAGST
;
A
#
# COMPACT_ATOMS: atom_id res chain seq x y z
N MET A 1 -20.33 16.47 35.67
CA MET A 1 -20.09 15.45 34.63
C MET A 1 -19.43 16.18 33.47
N SER A 2 -18.11 16.11 33.38
CA SER A 2 -17.37 16.74 32.27
C SER A 2 -17.38 15.78 31.09
N THR A 3 -17.98 16.22 29.99
CA THR A 3 -17.85 15.61 28.67
C THR A 3 -16.39 15.68 28.24
N THR A 4 -15.72 14.54 28.18
CA THR A 4 -14.43 14.41 27.50
C THR A 4 -14.68 14.60 26.01
N GLU A 5 -14.35 15.78 25.49
CA GLU A 5 -14.28 16.00 24.04
C GLU A 5 -13.23 15.06 23.46
N VAL A 6 -13.68 14.16 22.58
CA VAL A 6 -12.79 13.40 21.71
C VAL A 6 -12.18 14.42 20.74
N PRO A 7 -10.85 14.59 20.68
CA PRO A 7 -10.25 15.57 19.79
C PRO A 7 -10.64 15.26 18.34
N ALA A 8 -11.15 16.28 17.64
CA ALA A 8 -11.46 16.20 16.23
C ALA A 8 -10.21 15.70 15.46
N ARG A 9 -10.42 14.78 14.51
CA ARG A 9 -9.35 14.32 13.60
C ARG A 9 -8.69 15.56 13.00
N ASN A 10 -7.42 15.80 13.33
CA ASN A 10 -6.63 16.82 12.64
C ASN A 10 -6.64 16.46 11.15
N GLU A 11 -7.40 17.19 10.35
CA GLU A 11 -7.28 17.17 8.90
C GLU A 11 -5.86 17.63 8.58
N TRP A 12 -5.02 16.68 8.17
CA TRP A 12 -3.65 16.98 7.78
C TRP A 12 -3.68 18.02 6.65
N PRO A 13 -3.03 19.18 6.81
CA PRO A 13 -3.18 20.31 5.88
C PRO A 13 -2.63 20.02 4.48
N PHE A 14 -1.84 18.95 4.35
CA PHE A 14 -1.26 18.49 3.10
C PHE A 14 -1.63 17.04 2.88
N ILE A 15 -2.51 16.78 1.91
CA ILE A 15 -2.92 15.44 1.46
C ILE A 15 -2.15 14.99 0.21
N THR A 16 -1.26 15.84 -0.30
CA THR A 16 -0.52 15.61 -1.54
C THR A 16 0.97 15.61 -1.27
N ALA A 17 1.63 14.48 -1.51
CA ALA A 17 3.09 14.42 -1.59
C ALA A 17 3.52 14.81 -3.02
N GLN A 18 4.16 15.98 -3.17
CA GLN A 18 4.69 16.45 -4.44
C GLN A 18 6.20 16.68 -4.33
N SER A 19 6.96 16.13 -5.28
CA SER A 19 8.26 16.69 -5.67
C SER A 19 7.96 17.90 -6.55
N THR A 20 8.80 18.94 -6.49
CA THR A 20 8.61 20.20 -7.20
C THR A 20 8.59 20.00 -8.72
N GLY A 21 7.45 19.63 -9.32
CA GLY A 21 7.30 19.38 -10.75
C GLY A 21 6.04 18.59 -11.13
N THR A 22 5.62 18.70 -12.39
CA THR A 22 4.45 17.99 -12.98
C THR A 22 4.68 16.49 -13.19
N ALA A 23 5.89 15.99 -12.98
CA ALA A 23 6.22 14.57 -12.91
C ALA A 23 7.13 14.34 -11.69
N CYS A 24 6.66 13.51 -10.76
CA CYS A 24 7.35 13.21 -9.51
C CYS A 24 8.35 12.06 -9.69
N GLU A 25 9.07 12.02 -10.81
CA GLU A 25 9.96 10.90 -11.17
C GLU A 25 11.03 10.66 -10.11
N GLY A 26 11.55 11.72 -9.48
CA GLY A 26 12.52 11.61 -8.40
C GLY A 26 11.95 10.95 -7.13
N LEU A 27 10.73 11.29 -6.73
CA LEU A 27 10.07 10.66 -5.57
C LEU A 27 9.69 9.21 -5.89
N LEU A 28 9.14 8.96 -7.08
CA LEU A 28 8.80 7.61 -7.52
C LEU A 28 10.06 6.74 -7.60
N THR A 29 11.15 7.24 -8.18
CA THR A 29 12.44 6.54 -8.22
C THR A 29 12.98 6.29 -6.82
N ALA A 30 12.87 7.25 -5.90
CA ALA A 30 13.27 7.07 -4.51
C ALA A 30 12.42 6.01 -3.80
N LEU A 31 11.11 5.98 -4.03
CA LEU A 31 10.20 4.96 -3.48
C LEU A 31 10.45 3.57 -4.08
N LEU A 32 10.81 3.50 -5.37
CA LEU A 32 11.15 2.25 -6.06
C LEU A 32 12.55 1.73 -5.69
N ALA A 33 13.48 2.63 -5.34
CA ALA A 33 14.83 2.28 -4.90
C ALA A 33 14.94 2.06 -3.38
N ALA A 34 13.88 2.39 -2.62
CA ALA A 34 13.85 2.18 -1.19
C ALA A 34 13.61 0.69 -0.87
N ASP A 35 14.68 -0.01 -0.49
CA ASP A 35 14.66 -1.40 0.03
C ASP A 35 14.03 -1.50 1.43
N SER A 36 13.41 -0.42 1.92
CA SER A 36 12.87 -0.33 3.28
C SER A 36 11.37 -0.61 3.36
N PHE A 37 10.70 -0.86 2.24
CA PHE A 37 9.27 -1.20 2.24
C PHE A 37 9.08 -2.71 2.29
N ASP A 38 8.08 -3.15 3.05
CA ASP A 38 7.69 -4.55 3.04
C ASP A 38 7.23 -4.95 1.63
N GLU A 39 7.66 -6.13 1.17
CA GLU A 39 7.27 -6.70 -0.12
C GLU A 39 6.41 -7.93 0.12
N VAL A 40 5.25 -7.98 -0.52
CA VAL A 40 4.29 -9.08 -0.36
C VAL A 40 3.87 -9.62 -1.71
N SER A 41 3.93 -10.93 -1.88
CA SER A 41 3.45 -11.56 -3.10
C SER A 41 1.92 -11.69 -3.12
N ASN A 42 1.31 -11.64 -4.30
CA ASN A 42 -0.10 -11.99 -4.52
C ASN A 42 -0.39 -13.50 -4.44
N ALA A 43 0.57 -14.32 -4.02
CA ALA A 43 0.47 -15.77 -3.94
C ALA A 43 -0.79 -16.26 -3.21
N GLU A 44 -1.27 -17.44 -3.65
CA GLU A 44 -2.45 -18.12 -3.09
C GLU A 44 -3.70 -17.22 -3.06
N ASP A 45 -4.00 -16.53 -4.17
CA ASP A 45 -5.13 -15.57 -4.24
C ASP A 45 -5.07 -14.51 -3.12
N PHE A 46 -3.92 -13.86 -3.00
CA PHE A 46 -3.64 -12.80 -2.02
C PHE A 46 -3.73 -13.26 -0.55
N SER A 47 -3.60 -14.57 -0.27
CA SER A 47 -3.57 -15.08 1.12
C SER A 47 -2.43 -14.43 1.92
N ALA A 48 -1.28 -14.21 1.28
CA ALA A 48 -0.11 -13.57 1.87
C ALA A 48 -0.37 -12.10 2.21
N VAL A 49 -1.04 -11.36 1.31
CA VAL A 49 -1.45 -9.97 1.54
C VAL A 49 -2.45 -9.88 2.68
N ASN A 50 -3.45 -10.77 2.72
CA ASN A 50 -4.42 -10.82 3.82
C ASN A 50 -3.73 -11.09 5.16
N ARG A 51 -2.78 -12.02 5.20
CA ARG A 51 -2.00 -12.33 6.41
C ARG A 51 -1.14 -11.15 6.84
N PHE A 52 -0.53 -10.45 5.89
CA PHE A 52 0.25 -9.24 6.14
C PHE A 52 -0.63 -8.16 6.81
N LEU A 53 -1.76 -7.81 6.19
CA LEU A 53 -2.70 -6.81 6.71
C LEU A 53 -3.24 -7.17 8.11
N ARG A 54 -3.52 -8.45 8.36
CA ARG A 54 -4.07 -8.94 9.63
C ARG A 54 -3.02 -9.25 10.70
N ASN A 55 -1.73 -9.07 10.40
CA ASN A 55 -0.69 -9.26 11.40
C ASN A 55 -0.97 -8.33 12.59
N ARG A 56 -0.80 -8.82 13.83
CA ARG A 56 -1.11 -8.06 15.07
C ARG A 56 -0.30 -6.77 15.22
N LYS A 57 0.76 -6.58 14.43
CA LYS A 57 1.50 -5.32 14.34
C LYS A 57 0.76 -4.25 13.52
N HIS A 58 -0.13 -4.66 12.63
CA HIS A 58 -0.84 -3.79 11.70
C HIS A 58 -2.32 -3.68 12.02
N ALA A 59 -2.98 -4.75 12.50
CA ALA A 59 -4.41 -4.77 12.79
C ALA A 59 -4.74 -5.13 14.25
N SER A 60 -5.86 -4.58 14.72
CA SER A 60 -6.50 -4.91 16.00
C SER A 60 -7.12 -6.32 15.94
N HIS A 61 -7.63 -6.79 17.09
CA HIS A 61 -8.37 -8.05 17.13
C HIS A 61 -9.62 -8.03 16.23
N GLU A 62 -10.22 -6.87 16.03
CA GLU A 62 -11.39 -6.65 15.17
C GLU A 62 -11.03 -6.55 13.68
N GLY A 63 -9.73 -6.58 13.34
CA GLY A 63 -9.26 -6.50 11.95
C GLY A 63 -9.15 -5.08 11.41
N VAL A 64 -9.21 -4.06 12.27
CA VAL A 64 -9.02 -2.65 11.90
C VAL A 64 -7.54 -2.30 12.02
N LEU A 65 -6.98 -1.62 11.01
CA LEU A 65 -5.58 -1.21 11.03
C LEU A 65 -5.30 -0.20 12.15
N THR A 66 -4.34 -0.51 13.02
CA THR A 66 -3.96 0.34 14.17
C THR A 66 -2.95 1.44 13.81
N SER A 67 -2.35 1.36 12.63
CA SER A 67 -1.41 2.35 12.08
C SER A 67 -1.55 2.43 10.57
N GLY A 68 -1.10 3.54 9.98
CA GLY A 68 -0.91 3.61 8.54
C GLY A 68 0.23 2.68 8.10
N ILE A 69 0.11 2.11 6.90
CA ILE A 69 1.10 1.18 6.33
C ILE A 69 1.39 1.53 4.87
N ILE A 70 2.61 1.25 4.44
CA ILE A 70 3.07 1.34 3.06
C ILE A 70 3.85 0.08 2.71
N PHE A 71 3.52 -0.57 1.60
CA PHE A 71 4.15 -1.82 1.18
C PHE A 71 3.93 -2.08 -0.31
N TRP A 72 4.74 -2.94 -0.89
CA TRP A 72 4.62 -3.40 -2.26
C TRP A 72 3.84 -4.70 -2.36
N VAL A 73 3.04 -4.84 -3.42
CA VAL A 73 2.41 -6.10 -3.82
C VAL A 73 2.92 -6.52 -5.19
N TYR A 74 3.48 -7.73 -5.30
CA TYR A 74 4.07 -8.25 -6.54
C TYR A 74 3.40 -9.54 -7.03
N PRO A 75 3.41 -9.82 -8.35
CA PRO A 75 3.04 -11.11 -8.89
C PRO A 75 3.90 -12.23 -8.30
N THR A 76 3.30 -13.40 -8.13
CA THR A 76 3.97 -14.59 -7.61
C THR A 76 5.19 -14.95 -8.45
N GLY A 77 6.33 -15.17 -7.80
CA GLY A 77 7.60 -15.49 -8.44
C GLY A 77 8.42 -14.27 -8.89
N LEU A 78 7.90 -13.06 -8.70
CA LEU A 78 8.62 -11.82 -8.93
C LEU A 78 8.90 -11.07 -7.62
N ASN A 79 9.91 -10.22 -7.64
CA ASN A 79 10.32 -9.37 -6.52
C ASN A 79 10.88 -8.03 -7.03
N GLY A 80 10.76 -7.00 -6.19
CA GLY A 80 11.12 -5.63 -6.55
C GLY A 80 10.31 -5.05 -7.72
N PRO A 81 10.49 -3.76 -8.05
CA PRO A 81 9.65 -3.10 -9.07
C PRO A 81 10.02 -3.42 -10.52
N TYR A 82 11.09 -4.18 -10.75
CA TYR A 82 11.63 -4.47 -12.08
C TYR A 82 12.12 -5.90 -12.15
N HIS A 83 11.88 -6.57 -13.27
CA HIS A 83 12.52 -7.85 -13.58
C HIS A 83 13.01 -7.86 -15.03
N LYS A 84 13.95 -8.75 -15.33
CA LYS A 84 14.41 -8.99 -16.70
C LYS A 84 13.65 -10.19 -17.26
N ASN A 85 12.98 -10.02 -18.39
CA ASN A 85 12.24 -11.09 -19.06
C ASN A 85 13.19 -12.01 -19.86
N ASP A 86 12.65 -13.08 -20.46
CA ASP A 86 13.41 -14.08 -21.21
C ASP A 86 14.12 -13.51 -22.46
N GLU A 87 13.60 -12.42 -23.02
CA GLU A 87 14.20 -11.68 -24.14
C GLU A 87 15.29 -10.70 -23.70
N GLY A 88 15.47 -10.57 -22.39
CA GLY A 88 16.44 -9.69 -21.77
C GLY A 88 16.00 -8.23 -21.63
N LEU A 89 14.72 -7.94 -21.82
CA LEU A 89 14.12 -6.62 -21.60
C LEU A 89 13.77 -6.42 -20.13
N ILE A 90 13.88 -5.18 -19.65
CA ILE A 90 13.49 -4.81 -18.29
C ILE A 90 12.01 -4.44 -18.27
N GLU A 91 11.22 -5.19 -17.51
CA GLU A 91 9.79 -4.98 -17.34
C GLU A 91 9.47 -4.46 -15.94
N LYS A 92 8.53 -3.51 -15.89
CA LYS A 92 8.03 -2.92 -14.66
C LYS A 92 6.84 -3.72 -14.15
N HIS A 93 6.76 -3.94 -12.84
CA HIS A 93 5.63 -4.65 -12.24
C HIS A 93 5.44 -4.25 -10.77
N GLY A 94 4.22 -4.43 -10.28
CA GLY A 94 3.88 -4.28 -8.87
C GLY A 94 2.96 -3.11 -8.56
N LEU A 95 2.35 -3.20 -7.39
CA LEU A 95 1.42 -2.20 -6.86
C LEU A 95 1.98 -1.65 -5.55
N LEU A 96 2.29 -0.36 -5.51
CA LEU A 96 2.56 0.33 -4.25
C LEU A 96 1.23 0.56 -3.54
N VAL A 97 1.11 0.08 -2.31
CA VAL A 97 -0.10 0.26 -1.51
C VAL A 97 0.21 1.17 -0.34
N THR A 98 -0.64 2.18 -0.15
CA THR A 98 -0.66 3.02 1.06
C THR A 98 -2.03 2.93 1.69
N VAL A 99 -2.09 2.54 2.95
CA VAL A 99 -3.35 2.39 3.70
C VAL A 99 -3.28 3.24 4.96
N GLU A 100 -4.30 4.04 5.19
CA GLU A 100 -4.41 4.82 6.42
C GLU A 100 -4.77 3.94 7.62
N ARG A 101 -4.50 4.46 8.82
CA ARG A 101 -5.02 3.91 10.06
C ARG A 101 -6.55 3.91 10.05
N ASP A 102 -7.17 3.01 10.82
CA ASP A 102 -8.62 2.86 10.99
C ASP A 102 -9.35 2.29 9.75
N VAL A 103 -8.62 1.80 8.75
CA VAL A 103 -9.19 1.03 7.63
C VAL A 103 -9.38 -0.44 8.03
N LEU A 104 -10.50 -1.06 7.62
CA LEU A 104 -10.72 -2.49 7.81
C LEU A 104 -9.80 -3.28 6.87
N ALA A 105 -9.03 -4.24 7.41
CA ALA A 105 -8.09 -5.04 6.63
C ALA A 105 -8.78 -5.78 5.46
N GLN A 106 -10.03 -6.19 5.64
CA GLN A 106 -10.80 -6.84 4.57
C GLN A 106 -11.10 -5.89 3.42
N ASP A 107 -11.57 -4.67 3.70
CA ASP A 107 -11.88 -3.68 2.67
C ASP A 107 -10.63 -3.27 1.91
N ALA A 108 -9.50 -3.15 2.63
CA ALA A 108 -8.21 -2.91 2.01
C ALA A 108 -7.83 -4.04 1.05
N LEU A 109 -8.01 -5.30 1.45
CA LEU A 109 -7.73 -6.46 0.60
C LEU A 109 -8.55 -6.45 -0.69
N GLU A 110 -9.85 -6.19 -0.63
CA GLU A 110 -10.70 -6.17 -1.83
C GLU A 110 -10.31 -5.04 -2.81
N LYS A 111 -9.97 -3.87 -2.29
CA LYS A 111 -9.44 -2.76 -3.10
C LYS A 111 -8.10 -3.13 -3.73
N ILE A 112 -7.21 -3.79 -2.99
CA ILE A 112 -5.93 -4.27 -3.52
C ILE A 112 -6.15 -5.29 -4.64
N LYS A 113 -7.04 -6.28 -4.45
CA LYS A 113 -7.37 -7.27 -5.48
C LYS A 113 -7.88 -6.61 -6.77
N THR A 114 -8.71 -5.59 -6.63
CA THR A 114 -9.29 -4.85 -7.76
C THR A 114 -8.25 -4.00 -8.50
N ALA A 115 -7.34 -3.35 -7.78
CA ALA A 115 -6.33 -2.46 -8.35
C ALA A 115 -5.05 -3.18 -8.80
N PHE A 116 -4.89 -4.46 -8.45
CA PHE A 116 -3.68 -5.21 -8.75
C PHE A 116 -3.51 -5.44 -10.26
N VAL A 117 -2.31 -5.17 -10.74
CA VAL A 117 -1.91 -5.35 -12.14
C VAL A 117 -0.74 -6.33 -12.20
N THR A 118 -0.74 -7.21 -13.21
CA THR A 118 0.36 -8.17 -13.44
C THR A 118 1.50 -7.56 -14.23
N SER A 119 1.28 -6.42 -14.88
CA SER A 119 2.29 -5.66 -15.63
C SER A 119 2.15 -4.16 -15.37
N GLY A 120 3.28 -3.45 -15.47
CA GLY A 120 3.36 -2.02 -15.16
C GLY A 120 3.42 -1.73 -13.65
N LEU A 121 3.64 -0.45 -13.33
CA LEU A 121 3.60 0.03 -11.95
C LEU A 121 2.30 0.76 -11.70
N ALA A 122 1.68 0.46 -10.58
CA ALA A 122 0.49 1.17 -10.09
C ALA A 122 0.70 1.63 -8.65
N HIS A 123 -0.11 2.59 -8.23
CA HIS A 123 -0.22 3.03 -6.84
C HIS A 123 -1.68 3.02 -6.43
N LEU A 124 -1.96 2.44 -5.26
CA LEU A 124 -3.26 2.47 -4.61
C LEU A 124 -3.13 3.16 -3.26
N HIS A 125 -3.91 4.21 -3.08
CA HIS A 125 -4.12 4.84 -1.78
C HIS A 125 -5.51 4.49 -1.23
N ILE A 126 -5.56 4.08 0.04
CA ILE A 126 -6.80 3.68 0.73
C ILE A 126 -6.95 4.55 1.99
N ALA A 127 -7.82 5.55 1.90
CA ALA A 127 -8.11 6.46 2.99
C ALA A 127 -9.18 5.91 3.96
N ALA A 128 -9.08 6.32 5.22
CA ALA A 128 -10.10 6.03 6.23
C ALA A 128 -11.43 6.72 5.89
N GLY A 129 -12.56 6.02 6.02
CA GLY A 129 -13.89 6.56 5.68
C GLY A 129 -14.25 6.52 4.19
N SER A 130 -13.43 5.88 3.35
CA SER A 130 -13.74 5.63 1.93
C SER A 130 -14.57 4.35 1.70
N THR A 131 -15.46 4.01 2.64
CA THR A 131 -16.34 2.82 2.63
C THR A 131 -17.77 3.22 2.40
#